data_AF-A0A1Q6IQ74-F1
#
_entry.id   AF-A0A1Q6IQ74-F1
#
_cell.length_a   1.000
_cell.length_b   1.000
_cell.length_c   1.000
_cell.angle_alpha   90.00
_cell.angle_beta   90.00
_cell.angle_gamma   90.00
#
_symmetry.space_group_name_H-M   'P 1'
#
loop_
_entity.id
_entity.type
_entity.pdbx_description
1 polymer ?
#
loop_
_entity_poly.entity_id
_entity_poly.type
_entity_poly.pdbx_seq_one_letter_code
_entity_poly.pdbx_strand_id
1 'polypeptide(L)'
;MKLTGYVEHDKDKASQFERVSVAKVYEQIVKDLKAAVDYFTQSPQTRLFYRASGEASLLLLSRVYLYMQDWKNAWQAADDLLKIKSSLKDYAVVKDEVFPGPIRKYCFLRAH
;
A
#
# COMPACT_ATOMS: atom_id res chain seq x y z
N MET A 1 -30.29 0.67 20.94
CA MET A 1 -28.92 0.23 21.32
C MET A 1 -27.95 0.67 20.23
N LYS A 2 -26.93 1.49 20.54
CA LYS A 2 -25.82 1.80 19.62
C LYS A 2 -24.78 0.68 19.73
N LEU A 3 -24.30 0.16 18.60
CA LEU A 3 -23.44 -1.03 18.57
C LEU A 3 -21.92 -0.74 18.47
N THR A 4 -21.48 0.49 18.24
CA THR A 4 -20.04 0.83 18.25
C THR A 4 -19.82 2.27 18.72
N GLY A 5 -18.84 2.47 19.59
CA GLY A 5 -18.59 3.73 20.33
C GLY A 5 -17.48 4.62 19.79
N TYR A 6 -17.30 4.74 18.48
CA TYR A 6 -16.30 5.67 17.93
C TYR A 6 -16.82 6.43 16.71
N VAL A 7 -16.55 7.74 16.75
CA VAL A 7 -17.14 8.86 16.00
C VAL A 7 -18.50 9.29 16.54
N GLU A 8 -18.48 10.30 17.40
CA GLU A 8 -19.66 11.04 17.82
C GLU A 8 -20.33 11.64 16.58
N HIS A 9 -21.54 11.15 16.27
CA HIS A 9 -22.40 11.82 15.31
C HIS A 9 -22.87 13.12 15.96
N ASP A 10 -22.22 14.24 15.61
CA ASP A 10 -22.76 15.58 15.85
C ASP A 10 -24.14 15.63 15.18
N LYS A 11 -25.22 15.53 15.98
CA LYS A 11 -26.60 15.47 15.46
C LYS A 11 -26.99 16.73 14.68
N ASP A 12 -26.25 17.81 14.86
CA ASP A 12 -26.54 19.14 14.32
C ASP A 12 -25.73 19.48 13.05
N LYS A 13 -24.85 18.59 12.58
CA LYS A 13 -24.14 18.75 11.29
C LYS A 13 -24.76 17.90 10.19
N ALA A 14 -25.07 18.53 9.06
CA ALA A 14 -25.68 17.87 7.90
C ALA A 14 -24.76 16.83 7.20
N SER A 15 -23.44 16.91 7.39
CA SER A 15 -22.50 15.89 6.91
C SER A 15 -21.40 15.62 7.94
N GLN A 16 -21.10 14.34 8.16
CA GLN A 16 -20.12 13.88 9.15
C GLN A 16 -18.67 14.06 8.67
N PHE A 17 -18.46 14.16 7.36
CA PHE A 17 -17.15 14.36 6.74
C PHE A 17 -17.28 15.26 5.52
N GLU A 18 -16.52 16.35 5.51
CA GLU A 18 -16.41 17.21 4.33
C GLU A 18 -15.34 16.66 3.39
N ARG A 19 -15.61 16.74 2.08
CA ARG A 19 -14.61 16.36 1.08
C ARG A 19 -13.49 17.38 1.09
N VAL A 20 -12.28 16.90 1.37
CA VAL A 20 -11.08 17.72 1.31
C VAL A 20 -10.60 17.80 -0.15
N SER A 21 -9.88 18.88 -0.50
CA SER A 21 -9.26 19.02 -1.80
C SER A 21 -8.31 17.86 -2.11
N VAL A 22 -8.19 17.54 -3.40
CA VAL A 22 -7.33 16.44 -3.90
C VAL A 22 -5.87 16.64 -3.46
N ALA A 23 -5.39 17.87 -3.42
CA ALA A 23 -4.02 18.20 -2.97
C ALA A 23 -3.75 17.72 -1.53
N LYS A 24 -4.67 18.02 -0.59
CA LYS A 24 -4.51 17.58 0.81
C LYS A 24 -4.58 16.07 0.98
N VAL A 25 -5.36 15.38 0.13
CA VAL A 25 -5.39 13.92 0.12
C VAL A 25 -4.03 13.36 -0.26
N TYR A 26 -3.39 13.91 -1.29
CA TYR A 26 -2.05 13.50 -1.68
C TYR A 26 -0.99 13.80 -0.61
N GLU A 27 -1.06 14.96 0.04
CA GLU A 27 -0.16 15.29 1.16
C GLU A 27 -0.27 14.26 2.30
N GLN A 28 -1.50 13.87 2.65
CA GLN A 28 -1.74 12.86 3.68
C GLN A 28 -1.19 11.49 3.26
N ILE A 29 -1.44 11.07 2.02
CA ILE A 29 -0.90 9.81 1.48
C ILE A 29 0.63 9.80 1.54
N VAL A 30 1.29 10.88 1.10
CA VAL A 30 2.76 10.98 1.14
C VAL A 30 3.28 10.92 2.57
N LYS A 31 2.61 11.61 3.51
CA LYS A 31 2.98 11.58 4.93
C LYS A 31 2.91 10.16 5.51
N ASP A 32 1.83 9.46 5.22
CA ASP A 32 1.62 8.09 5.72
C ASP A 32 2.62 7.11 5.10
N LEU A 33 2.94 7.27 3.82
CA LEU A 33 3.94 6.43 3.15
C LEU A 33 5.35 6.65 3.70
N LYS A 34 5.74 7.90 4.00
CA LYS A 34 7.02 8.21 4.65
C LYS A 34 7.11 7.56 6.03
N ALA A 35 6.07 7.71 6.86
CA ALA A 35 6.01 7.06 8.16
C ALA A 35 6.06 5.54 8.05
N ALA A 36 5.41 4.95 7.04
CA ALA A 36 5.47 3.51 6.79
C ALA A 36 6.90 3.04 6.50
N VAL A 37 7.66 3.76 5.66
CA VAL A 37 9.08 3.44 5.39
C VAL A 37 9.92 3.46 6.67
N ASP A 38 9.71 4.47 7.53
CA ASP A 38 10.42 4.58 8.81
C ASP A 38 10.09 3.40 9.75
N TYR A 39 8.82 3.01 9.84
CA TYR A 39 8.39 1.88 10.66
C TYR A 39 8.92 0.54 10.12
N PHE A 40 8.96 0.35 8.80
CA PHE A 40 9.52 -0.87 8.20
C PHE A 40 11.04 -0.99 8.39
N THR A 41 11.75 0.14 8.50
CA THR A 41 13.19 0.14 8.82
C THR A 41 13.44 -0.27 10.27
N GLN A 42 12.57 0.15 11.20
CA GLN A 42 12.70 -0.17 12.63
C GLN A 42 12.35 -1.62 12.97
N SER A 43 11.42 -2.23 12.23
CA SER A 43 11.01 -3.62 12.45
C SER A 43 11.02 -4.40 11.13
N PRO A 44 12.17 -5.00 10.77
CA PRO A 44 12.26 -5.82 9.56
C PRO A 44 11.39 -7.08 9.73
N GLN A 45 10.20 -7.07 9.13
CA GLN A 45 9.30 -8.22 9.15
C GLN A 45 9.77 -9.30 8.16
N THR A 46 9.78 -10.55 8.63
CA THR A 46 10.05 -11.73 7.79
C THR A 46 8.97 -11.85 6.72
N ARG A 47 9.36 -11.77 5.45
CA ARG A 47 8.49 -11.63 4.28
C ARG A 47 7.46 -12.76 4.15
N LEU A 48 6.20 -12.46 4.44
CA LEU A 48 5.06 -13.16 3.85
C LEU A 48 4.76 -12.50 2.49
N PHE A 49 4.60 -13.28 1.42
CA PHE A 49 4.44 -12.79 0.03
C PHE A 49 3.38 -11.70 -0.18
N TYR A 50 2.35 -11.66 0.67
CA TYR A 50 1.22 -10.73 0.56
C TYR A 50 1.26 -9.56 1.55
N ARG A 51 2.34 -9.41 2.34
CA ARG A 51 2.48 -8.31 3.30
C ARG A 51 3.17 -7.11 2.67
N ALA A 52 2.76 -5.91 3.10
CA ALA A 52 3.45 -4.69 2.74
C ALA A 52 4.89 -4.72 3.28
N SER A 53 5.82 -4.22 2.48
CA SER A 53 7.24 -4.09 2.83
C SER A 53 7.68 -2.64 2.64
N GLY A 54 8.80 -2.26 3.26
CA GLY A 54 9.40 -0.94 3.04
C GLY A 54 9.68 -0.66 1.56
N GLU A 55 10.07 -1.68 0.80
CA GLU A 55 10.24 -1.60 -0.67
C GLU A 55 8.91 -1.30 -1.38
N ALA A 56 7.82 -1.95 -0.99
CA ALA A 56 6.51 -1.68 -1.56
C ALA A 56 6.03 -0.26 -1.24
N SER A 57 6.36 0.27 -0.04
CA SER A 57 6.08 1.66 0.33
C SER A 57 6.87 2.63 -0.55
N LEU A 58 8.16 2.41 -0.78
CA LEU A 58 8.99 3.23 -1.68
C LEU A 58 8.47 3.20 -3.13
N LEU A 59 8.06 2.02 -3.62
CA LEU A 59 7.44 1.87 -4.94
C LEU A 59 6.13 2.66 -5.05
N LEU A 60 5.27 2.58 -4.03
CA LEU A 60 4.01 3.32 -4.05
C LEU A 60 4.24 4.83 -3.97
N LEU A 61 5.25 5.26 -3.21
CA LEU A 61 5.63 6.65 -3.04
C LEU A 61 6.19 7.26 -4.33
N SER A 62 7.01 6.54 -5.11
CA SER A 62 7.44 7.00 -6.43
C SER A 62 6.26 7.17 -7.40
N ARG A 63 5.29 6.24 -7.37
CA ARG A 63 4.05 6.34 -8.16
C ARG A 63 3.18 7.53 -7.77
N VAL A 64 3.04 7.81 -6.48
CA VAL A 64 2.27 8.97 -6.00
C VAL A 64 2.94 10.28 -6.42
N TYR A 65 4.27 10.39 -6.29
CA TYR A 65 4.99 11.58 -6.73
C TYR A 65 4.89 11.83 -8.23
N LEU A 66 4.87 10.78 -9.05
CA LEU A 66 4.59 10.91 -10.49
C LEU A 66 3.21 11.54 -10.74
N TYR A 67 2.18 11.13 -9.99
CA TYR A 67 0.84 11.72 -10.11
C TYR A 67 0.75 13.16 -9.58
N MET A 68 1.61 13.53 -8.64
CA MET A 68 1.73 14.90 -8.14
C MET A 68 2.58 15.81 -9.05
N GLN A 69 3.14 15.29 -10.15
CA GLN A 69 4.09 15.99 -11.02
C GLN A 69 5.39 16.41 -10.30
N ASP A 70 5.76 15.69 -9.24
CA ASP A 70 6.97 15.92 -8.47
C ASP A 70 8.10 14.99 -8.93
N TRP A 71 8.74 15.38 -10.03
CA TRP A 71 9.72 14.55 -10.74
C TRP A 71 11.00 14.28 -9.93
N LYS A 72 11.42 15.24 -9.10
CA LYS A 72 12.67 15.13 -8.32
C LYS A 72 12.51 14.07 -7.23
N ASN A 73 11.43 14.16 -6.46
CA ASN A 73 11.17 13.22 -5.38
C ASN A 73 10.78 11.83 -5.92
N ALA A 74 10.09 11.78 -7.06
CA ALA A 74 9.82 10.52 -7.75
C ALA A 74 11.11 9.78 -8.15
N TRP A 75 12.08 10.51 -8.72
CA TRP A 75 13.37 9.93 -9.10
C TRP A 75 14.14 9.40 -7.89
N GLN A 76 14.24 10.19 -6.81
CA GLN A 76 14.93 9.76 -5.58
C GLN A 76 14.30 8.49 -4.99
N ALA A 77 12.97 8.45 -4.88
CA ALA A 77 12.27 7.28 -4.35
C ALA A 77 12.46 6.02 -5.22
N ALA A 78 12.51 6.19 -6.54
CA ALA A 78 12.79 5.10 -7.48
C ALA A 78 14.26 4.63 -7.39
N ASP A 79 15.21 5.55 -7.27
CA ASP A 79 16.63 5.24 -7.09
C ASP A 79 16.87 4.47 -5.79
N ASP A 80 16.26 4.91 -4.69
CA ASP A 80 16.34 4.23 -3.40
C ASP A 80 15.72 2.83 -3.44
N LEU A 81 14.61 2.65 -4.17
CA LEU A 81 14.04 1.33 -4.39
C LEU A 81 14.98 0.42 -5.21
N LEU A 82 15.57 0.95 -6.28
CA LEU A 82 16.47 0.19 -7.16
C LEU A 82 17.76 -0.24 -6.45
N LYS A 83 18.27 0.56 -5.51
CA LYS A 83 19.39 0.18 -4.63
C LYS A 83 19.08 -1.07 -3.79
N ILE A 84 17.81 -1.24 -3.41
CA ILE A 84 17.37 -2.39 -2.60
C ILE A 84 17.02 -3.59 -3.50
N LYS A 85 16.28 -3.35 -4.58
CA LYS A 85 15.81 -4.37 -5.54
C LYS A 85 16.04 -3.92 -6.97
N SER A 86 17.15 -4.40 -7.54
CA SER A 86 17.52 -4.19 -8.94
C SER A 86 17.15 -5.35 -9.87
N SER A 87 16.71 -6.49 -9.33
CA SER A 87 16.42 -7.68 -10.14
C SER A 87 15.14 -7.52 -10.95
N LEU A 88 15.29 -7.53 -12.28
CA LEU A 88 14.16 -7.58 -13.21
C LEU A 88 13.86 -9.04 -13.55
N LYS A 89 12.61 -9.47 -13.33
CA LYS A 89 12.15 -10.80 -13.76
C LYS A 89 11.70 -10.75 -15.21
N ASP A 90 12.21 -11.65 -16.03
CA ASP A 90 11.72 -11.89 -17.38
C ASP A 90 10.57 -12.90 -17.34
N TYR A 91 9.35 -12.43 -17.57
CA TYR A 91 8.14 -13.26 -17.54
C TYR A 91 7.98 -14.17 -18.76
N ALA A 92 8.76 -14.00 -19.84
CA ALA A 92 8.70 -14.89 -21.00
C ALA A 92 9.29 -16.28 -20.70
N VAL A 93 10.18 -16.37 -19.70
CA VAL A 93 10.89 -17.61 -19.31
C VAL A 93 10.24 -18.29 -18.10
N VAL A 94 9.38 -17.58 -17.37
CA VAL A 94 8.74 -18.11 -16.15
C VAL A 94 7.71 -19.18 -16.52
N LYS A 95 8.11 -20.44 -16.37
CA LYS A 95 7.18 -21.57 -16.28
C LYS A 95 6.63 -21.61 -14.86
N ASP A 96 5.30 -21.63 -14.74
CA ASP A 96 4.50 -21.60 -13.51
C ASP A 96 5.29 -21.86 -12.22
N GLU A 97 5.65 -20.78 -11.51
CA GLU A 97 6.22 -20.90 -10.16
C GLU A 97 5.13 -21.52 -9.25
N VAL A 98 5.37 -22.74 -8.80
CA VAL A 98 4.55 -23.48 -7.82
C VAL A 98 4.35 -22.58 -6.60
N PHE A 99 3.12 -22.10 -6.40
CA PHE A 99 2.72 -21.33 -5.23
C PHE A 99 3.04 -22.12 -3.94
N PRO A 100 3.97 -21.64 -3.08
CA PRO A 100 4.28 -22.32 -1.83
C PRO A 100 3.22 -21.95 -0.79
N GLY A 101 2.10 -22.67 -0.81
CA GLY A 101 1.11 -22.60 0.26
C GLY A 101 -0.04 -23.57 0.00
N PRO A 102 -0.52 -24.31 1.01
CA PRO A 102 -1.75 -25.06 0.88
C PRO A 102 -2.87 -24.05 0.59
N ILE A 103 -3.35 -24.04 -0.65
CA ILE A 103 -4.63 -23.48 -1.00
C ILE A 103 -5.61 -24.21 -0.10
N ARG A 104 -6.02 -23.60 1.02
CA ARG A 104 -7.29 -23.99 1.65
C ARG A 104 -8.29 -23.80 0.55
N LYS A 105 -8.65 -24.91 -0.10
CA LYS A 105 -9.77 -25.00 -1.02
C LYS A 105 -10.94 -24.52 -0.20
N TYR A 106 -11.25 -23.23 -0.30
CA TYR A 106 -12.55 -22.74 0.14
C TYR A 106 -13.53 -23.54 -0.69
N CYS A 107 -14.21 -24.45 0.00
CA CYS A 107 -15.32 -25.25 -0.47
C CYS A 107 -16.40 -24.26 -0.93
N PHE A 108 -16.22 -23.70 -2.13
CA PHE A 108 -17.23 -22.92 -2.78
C PHE A 108 -18.10 -23.92 -3.52
N LEU A 109 -19.30 -24.09 -2.97
CA LEU A 109 -20.41 -24.87 -3.49
C LEU A 109 -20.40 -24.93 -5.02
N ARG A 110 -20.45 -26.15 -5.54
CA ARG A 110 -21.25 -26.41 -6.75
C ARG A 110 -22.05 -27.68 -6.51
N ALA A 111 -23.20 -27.49 -5.88
CA ALA A 111 -24.33 -28.38 -6.07
C ALA A 111 -24.74 -28.26 -7.54
N HIS A 112 -24.58 -29.34 -8.29
CA HIS A 112 -25.40 -29.73 -9.43
C HIS A 112 -25.13 -31.20 -9.74
#